data_AF-A0A1F9YRW4-F1
#
_entry.id   AF-A0A1F9YRW4-F1
#
_cell.length_a   1.000
_cell.length_b   1.000
_cell.length_c   1.000
_cell.angle_alpha   90.00
_cell.angle_beta   90.00
_cell.angle_gamma   90.00
#
_symmetry.space_group_name_H-M   'P 1'
#
loop_
_entity.id
_entity.type
_entity.pdbx_description
1 polymer ?
#
loop_
_entity_poly.entity_id
_entity_poly.type
_entity_poly.pdbx_seq_one_letter_code
_entity_poly.pdbx_strand_id
1 'polypeptide(L)'
;MKQRMNGYYLTPAGFSRASGLRERIAAVMVPVKMNGGTKYMRVADIDDATSVHITFCDIVREAIQGKGLDMDMLENIEARRRDALEAKEQASDVYKRALQTAWRDGRVTATERFLVEELRKHLEISEEQHRLLEIEIVRRLAQDHMEFRRIYRMVLEVALADRVISGPEGDILEGLRRVMRISRKEHEDLVKEVEVSVCGPPGCDKAASEEMLRVSR
;
A
#
# COMPACT_ATOMS: atom_id res chain seq x y z
N MET A 1 -11.25 -23.40 -8.73
CA MET A 1 -12.16 -23.71 -7.62
C MET A 1 -13.20 -22.60 -7.52
N LYS A 2 -14.49 -22.90 -7.70
CA LYS A 2 -15.59 -21.92 -7.61
C LYS A 2 -16.02 -21.84 -6.13
N GLN A 3 -15.74 -20.73 -5.46
CA GLN A 3 -16.14 -20.54 -4.06
C GLN A 3 -17.68 -20.60 -3.98
N ARG A 4 -18.23 -21.55 -3.23
CA ARG A 4 -19.67 -21.59 -2.94
C ARG A 4 -19.89 -20.75 -1.69
N MET A 5 -20.59 -19.63 -1.85
CA MET A 5 -20.96 -18.79 -0.72
C MET A 5 -22.03 -19.53 0.10
N ASN A 6 -21.72 -19.89 1.34
CA ASN A 6 -22.72 -20.42 2.26
C ASN A 6 -23.67 -19.29 2.63
N GLY A 7 -24.89 -19.31 2.10
CA GLY A 7 -25.95 -18.40 2.51
C GLY A 7 -26.45 -18.79 3.89
N TYR A 8 -26.19 -17.95 4.89
CA TYR A 8 -26.78 -18.11 6.22
C TYR A 8 -28.15 -17.45 6.22
N TYR A 9 -29.19 -18.25 6.46
CA TYR A 9 -30.56 -17.77 6.61
C TYR A 9 -30.99 -17.86 8.07
N LEU A 10 -31.89 -16.98 8.48
CA LEU A 10 -32.55 -17.12 9.77
C LEU A 10 -33.40 -18.40 9.77
N THR A 11 -33.43 -19.09 10.92
CA THR A 11 -34.43 -20.14 11.14
C THR A 11 -35.84 -19.53 11.04
N PRO A 12 -36.89 -20.32 10.76
CA PRO A 12 -38.25 -19.79 10.70
C PRO A 12 -38.65 -18.98 11.95
N ALA A 13 -38.28 -19.46 13.14
CA ALA A 13 -38.48 -18.73 14.38
C ALA A 13 -37.64 -17.42 14.46
N GLY A 14 -36.40 -17.45 13.97
CA GLY A 14 -35.56 -16.26 13.85
C GLY A 14 -36.14 -15.22 12.90
N PHE A 15 -36.67 -15.66 11.76
CA PHE A 15 -37.32 -14.80 10.78
C PHE A 15 -38.56 -14.13 11.36
N SER A 16 -39.46 -14.88 12.01
CA SER A 16 -40.66 -14.30 12.64
C SER A 16 -40.31 -13.24 13.69
N ARG A 17 -39.28 -13.47 14.51
CA ARG A 17 -38.82 -12.48 15.49
C ARG A 17 -38.24 -11.23 14.81
N ALA A 18 -37.42 -11.42 13.77
CA ALA A 18 -36.85 -10.31 13.01
C ALA A 18 -37.93 -9.47 12.31
N SER A 19 -38.93 -10.12 11.71
CA SER A 19 -40.08 -9.46 11.09
C SER A 19 -40.90 -8.66 12.10
N GLY A 20 -41.20 -9.24 13.27
CA GLY A 20 -41.89 -8.51 14.34
C GLY A 20 -41.08 -7.32 14.86
N LEU A 21 -39.75 -7.42 14.92
CA LEU A 21 -38.90 -6.28 15.26
C LEU A 21 -38.95 -5.19 14.18
N ARG A 22 -38.87 -5.58 12.91
CA ARG A 22 -38.97 -4.66 11.77
C ARG A 22 -40.28 -3.90 11.77
N GLU A 23 -41.41 -4.59 11.96
CA GLU A 23 -42.74 -3.98 12.04
C GLU A 23 -42.86 -2.99 13.20
N ARG A 24 -42.32 -3.34 14.37
CA ARG A 24 -42.29 -2.43 15.52
C ARG A 24 -41.50 -1.16 15.24
N ILE A 25 -40.32 -1.28 14.63
CA ILE A 25 -39.47 -0.12 14.30
C ILE A 25 -40.13 0.72 13.18
N ALA A 26 -40.72 0.05 12.18
CA ALA A 26 -41.43 0.67 11.08
C ALA A 26 -42.58 1.59 11.54
N ALA A 27 -43.28 1.21 12.62
CA ALA A 27 -44.39 1.98 13.18
C ALA A 27 -43.96 3.17 14.07
N VAL A 28 -42.67 3.31 14.40
CA VAL A 28 -42.18 4.40 15.27
C VAL A 28 -42.31 5.73 14.54
N MET A 29 -42.90 6.72 15.22
CA MET A 29 -42.96 8.11 14.76
C MET A 29 -41.68 8.84 15.13
N VAL A 30 -40.99 9.39 14.14
CA VAL A 30 -39.73 10.11 14.32
C VAL A 30 -39.83 11.55 13.78
N PRO A 31 -39.21 12.53 14.46
CA PRO A 31 -39.11 13.89 13.94
C PRO A 31 -38.08 13.94 12.81
N VAL A 32 -38.50 14.40 11.64
CA VAL A 32 -37.68 14.59 10.45
C VAL A 32 -37.67 16.06 10.07
N LYS A 33 -36.49 16.64 9.89
CA LYS A 33 -36.33 18.02 9.42
C LYS A 33 -36.55 18.10 7.91
N MET A 34 -37.39 19.03 7.50
CA MET A 34 -37.72 19.33 6.10
C MET A 34 -37.88 20.84 5.94
N ASN A 35 -37.13 21.47 5.03
CA ASN A 35 -37.30 22.89 4.66
C ASN A 35 -37.42 23.85 5.87
N GLY A 36 -36.60 23.64 6.91
CA GLY A 36 -36.58 24.47 8.12
C GLY A 36 -37.66 24.15 9.17
N GLY A 37 -38.57 23.22 8.90
CA GLY A 37 -39.57 22.69 9.84
C GLY A 37 -39.29 21.25 10.26
N THR A 38 -39.95 20.79 11.33
CA THR A 38 -39.90 19.39 11.78
C THR A 38 -41.26 18.73 11.54
N LYS A 39 -41.27 17.62 10.81
CA LYS A 39 -42.47 16.81 10.57
C LYS A 39 -42.30 15.44 11.23
N TYR A 40 -43.33 14.96 11.89
CA TYR A 40 -43.36 13.60 12.42
C TYR A 40 -43.82 12.62 11.35
N MET A 41 -43.04 11.58 11.11
CA MET A 41 -43.27 10.57 10.07
C MET A 41 -43.03 9.19 10.66
N ARG A 42 -43.73 8.14 10.18
CA ARG A 42 -43.34 6.78 10.54
C ARG A 42 -42.06 6.42 9.81
N VAL A 43 -41.19 5.64 10.44
CA VAL A 43 -39.94 5.18 9.80
C VAL A 43 -40.20 4.50 8.45
N ALA A 44 -41.31 3.76 8.32
CA ALA A 44 -41.68 3.11 7.07
C ALA A 44 -42.04 4.07 5.92
N ASP A 45 -42.54 5.27 6.22
CA ASP A 45 -43.01 6.21 5.20
C ASP A 45 -41.88 7.17 4.73
N ILE A 46 -40.67 7.05 5.30
CA ILE A 46 -39.56 7.97 5.02
C ILE A 46 -38.96 7.72 3.62
N ASP A 47 -38.80 6.45 3.24
CA ASP A 47 -38.28 6.07 1.91
C ASP A 47 -39.20 6.58 0.79
N ASP A 48 -40.52 6.45 0.96
CA ASP A 48 -41.52 6.97 0.02
C ASP A 48 -41.53 8.51 -0.06
N ALA A 49 -41.04 9.18 0.97
CA ALA A 49 -40.97 10.64 1.04
C ALA A 49 -39.66 11.20 0.46
N THR A 50 -38.64 10.37 0.22
CA THR A 50 -37.38 10.78 -0.41
C THR A 50 -37.42 10.59 -1.91
N SER A 51 -36.70 11.45 -2.64
CA SER A 51 -36.57 11.35 -4.11
C SER A 51 -35.69 10.19 -4.58
N VAL A 52 -34.92 9.61 -3.67
CA VAL A 52 -34.02 8.47 -3.88
C VAL A 52 -34.49 7.32 -3.00
N HIS A 53 -34.33 6.08 -3.48
CA HIS A 53 -34.59 4.90 -2.65
C HIS A 53 -33.51 4.73 -1.59
N ILE A 54 -33.91 4.75 -0.32
CA ILE A 54 -33.04 4.61 0.85
C ILE A 54 -33.42 3.34 1.59
N THR A 55 -32.42 2.54 1.96
CA THR A 55 -32.71 1.30 2.69
C THR A 55 -33.24 1.61 4.10
N PHE A 56 -34.17 0.79 4.57
CA PHE A 56 -34.68 0.86 5.95
C PHE A 56 -33.54 0.87 6.99
N CYS A 57 -32.48 0.09 6.75
CA CYS A 57 -31.30 0.03 7.60
C CYS A 57 -30.55 1.36 7.65
N ASP A 58 -30.49 2.10 6.55
CA ASP A 58 -29.81 3.39 6.49
C ASP A 58 -30.59 4.46 7.24
N ILE A 59 -31.91 4.51 7.08
CA ILE A 59 -32.80 5.41 7.83
C ILE A 59 -32.64 5.17 9.33
N VAL A 60 -32.70 3.90 9.77
CA VAL A 60 -32.52 3.54 11.19
C VAL A 60 -31.11 3.90 11.68
N ARG A 61 -30.09 3.68 10.87
CA ARG A 61 -28.71 4.02 11.24
C ARG A 61 -28.54 5.52 11.44
N GLU A 62 -29.01 6.34 10.50
CA GLU A 62 -28.94 7.80 10.62
C GLU A 62 -29.76 8.30 11.82
N ALA A 63 -30.92 7.69 12.10
CA ALA A 63 -31.72 8.02 13.27
C ALA A 63 -31.01 7.75 14.60
N ILE A 64 -30.17 6.70 14.66
CA ILE A 64 -29.41 6.33 15.88
C ILE A 64 -28.14 7.17 16.02
N GLN A 65 -27.43 7.42 14.92
CA GLN A 65 -26.14 8.10 14.92
C GLN A 65 -26.26 9.63 14.94
N GLY A 66 -27.31 10.17 14.34
CA GLY A 66 -27.56 11.60 14.24
C GLY A 66 -28.27 12.19 15.46
N LYS A 67 -28.24 13.52 15.58
CA LYS A 67 -29.07 14.29 16.54
C LYS A 67 -30.51 14.51 16.05
N GLY A 68 -30.98 13.69 15.11
CA GLY A 68 -32.25 13.83 14.40
C GLY A 68 -32.12 13.48 12.93
N LEU A 69 -33.25 13.13 12.29
CA LEU A 69 -33.31 12.85 10.86
C LEU A 69 -33.49 14.15 10.07
N ASP A 70 -32.82 14.25 8.94
CA ASP A 70 -32.84 15.39 8.05
C ASP A 70 -32.95 14.87 6.62
N MET A 71 -33.97 15.31 5.86
CA MET A 71 -34.23 14.78 4.53
C MET A 71 -33.09 15.04 3.56
N ASP A 72 -32.47 16.23 3.60
CA ASP A 72 -31.36 16.56 2.71
C ASP A 72 -30.16 15.64 2.97
N MET A 73 -29.94 15.28 4.23
CA MET A 73 -28.88 14.33 4.62
C MET A 73 -29.20 12.90 4.20
N LEU A 74 -30.48 12.49 4.27
CA LEU A 74 -30.95 11.17 3.88
C LEU A 74 -30.78 10.95 2.37
N GLU A 75 -31.21 11.91 1.55
CA GLU A 75 -31.09 11.82 0.09
C GLU A 75 -29.64 11.76 -0.39
N ASN A 76 -28.71 12.35 0.37
CA ASN A 76 -27.28 12.37 0.05
C ASN A 76 -26.45 11.31 0.80
N ILE A 77 -27.06 10.31 1.45
CA ILE A 77 -26.32 9.27 2.22
C ILE A 77 -25.24 8.60 1.36
N GLU A 78 -25.59 8.18 0.15
CA GLU A 78 -24.66 7.45 -0.71
C GLU A 78 -23.49 8.34 -1.16
N ALA A 79 -23.76 9.59 -1.52
CA ALA A 79 -22.74 10.57 -1.86
C ALA A 79 -21.79 10.79 -0.69
N ARG A 80 -22.31 11.09 0.51
CA ARG A 80 -21.50 11.28 1.73
C ARG A 80 -20.65 10.06 2.06
N ARG A 81 -21.19 8.85 1.88
CA ARG A 81 -20.45 7.60 2.11
C ARG A 81 -19.32 7.43 1.12
N ARG A 82 -19.57 7.75 -0.16
CA ARG A 82 -18.54 7.72 -1.20
C ARG A 82 -17.43 8.70 -0.87
N ASP A 83 -17.77 9.95 -0.57
CA ASP A 83 -16.79 10.99 -0.22
C ASP A 83 -15.97 10.58 1.02
N ALA A 84 -16.60 9.99 2.02
CA ALA A 84 -15.91 9.49 3.21
C ALA A 84 -14.99 8.30 2.92
N LEU A 85 -15.35 7.43 1.98
CA LEU A 85 -14.48 6.32 1.54
C LEU A 85 -13.29 6.85 0.73
N GLU A 86 -13.54 7.77 -0.20
CA GLU A 86 -12.49 8.43 -0.99
C GLU A 86 -11.52 9.19 -0.09
N ALA A 87 -12.01 9.91 0.92
CA ALA A 87 -11.17 10.60 1.90
C ALA A 87 -10.29 9.61 2.70
N LYS A 88 -10.83 8.45 3.09
CA LYS A 88 -10.08 7.41 3.78
C LYS A 88 -9.02 6.76 2.88
N GLU A 89 -9.36 6.51 1.63
CA GLU A 89 -8.42 5.98 0.63
C GLU A 89 -7.28 6.97 0.39
N GLN A 90 -7.61 8.24 0.19
CA GLN A 90 -6.63 9.32 0.02
C GLN A 90 -5.70 9.45 1.25
N ALA A 91 -6.23 9.35 2.46
CA ALA A 91 -5.45 9.35 3.69
C ALA A 91 -4.47 8.17 3.73
N SER A 92 -4.94 6.96 3.41
CA SER A 92 -4.10 5.76 3.31
C SER A 92 -2.99 5.93 2.27
N ASP A 93 -3.28 6.54 1.12
CA ASP A 93 -2.30 6.77 0.06
C ASP A 93 -1.25 7.82 0.40
N VAL A 94 -1.64 8.90 1.08
CA VAL A 94 -0.70 9.89 1.62
C VAL A 94 0.25 9.22 2.61
N TYR A 95 -0.30 8.41 3.52
CA TYR A 95 0.48 7.70 4.51
C TYR A 95 1.43 6.67 3.89
N LYS A 96 0.94 5.89 2.93
CA LYS A 96 1.75 4.90 2.19
C LYS A 96 2.97 5.56 1.52
N ARG A 97 2.79 6.73 0.91
CA ARG A 97 3.89 7.49 0.30
C ARG A 97 4.90 8.01 1.33
N ALA A 98 4.42 8.49 2.48
CA ALA A 98 5.29 8.91 3.57
C ALA A 98 6.13 7.73 4.10
N LEU A 99 5.49 6.58 4.31
CA LEU A 99 6.15 5.37 4.79
C LEU A 99 7.17 4.83 3.76
N GLN A 100 6.85 4.83 2.47
CA GLN A 100 7.81 4.53 1.40
C GLN A 100 9.01 5.48 1.39
N THR A 101 8.78 6.75 1.71
CA THR A 101 9.86 7.75 1.75
C THR A 101 10.75 7.54 2.96
N ALA A 102 10.19 7.20 4.13
CA ALA A 102 10.97 6.87 5.31
C ALA A 102 11.80 5.59 5.13
N TRP A 103 11.27 4.58 4.44
CA TRP A 103 11.97 3.32 4.16
C TRP A 103 12.89 3.38 2.93
N ARG A 104 12.93 4.52 2.24
CA ARG A 104 13.59 4.70 0.94
C ARG A 104 15.07 4.31 0.94
N ASP A 105 15.76 4.57 2.04
CA ASP A 105 17.19 4.30 2.20
C ASP A 105 17.46 3.00 3.00
N GLY A 106 16.43 2.18 3.19
CA GLY A 106 16.49 0.90 3.92
C GLY A 106 16.63 1.04 5.44
N ARG A 107 16.67 2.27 5.96
CA ARG A 107 16.70 2.58 7.39
C ARG A 107 15.81 3.77 7.67
N VAL A 108 14.98 3.64 8.69
CA VAL A 108 14.15 4.74 9.18
C VAL A 108 14.88 5.41 10.34
N THR A 109 15.17 6.70 10.21
CA THR A 109 15.79 7.49 11.28
C THR A 109 14.79 7.77 12.41
N ALA A 110 15.29 8.16 13.60
CA ALA A 110 14.42 8.50 14.73
C ALA A 110 13.45 9.65 14.41
N THR A 111 13.90 10.64 13.65
CA THR A 111 13.08 11.78 13.22
C THR A 111 12.00 11.35 12.24
N GLU A 112 12.34 10.52 11.23
CA GLU A 112 11.35 10.00 10.28
C GLU A 112 10.31 9.12 10.96
N ARG A 113 10.74 8.27 11.92
CA ARG A 113 9.83 7.45 12.70
C ARG A 113 8.84 8.31 13.48
N PHE A 114 9.30 9.39 14.11
CA PHE A 114 8.44 10.33 14.82
C PHE A 114 7.44 11.01 13.87
N LEU A 115 7.89 11.51 12.71
CA LEU A 115 7.03 12.17 11.74
C LEU A 115 5.97 11.23 11.15
N VAL A 116 6.36 10.00 10.82
CA VAL A 116 5.43 8.96 10.33
C VAL A 116 4.40 8.61 11.40
N GLU A 117 4.80 8.53 12.67
CA GLU A 117 3.89 8.24 13.77
C GLU A 117 2.87 9.37 14.01
N GLU A 118 3.30 10.62 13.97
CA GLU A 118 2.39 11.76 14.08
C GLU A 118 1.43 11.83 12.88
N LEU A 119 1.92 11.57 11.66
CA LEU A 119 1.08 11.49 10.47
C LEU A 119 0.05 10.35 10.57
N ARG A 120 0.44 9.20 11.13
CA ARG A 120 -0.45 8.05 11.35
C ARG A 120 -1.63 8.43 12.24
N LYS A 121 -1.36 9.11 13.36
CA LYS A 121 -2.39 9.59 14.30
C LYS A 121 -3.29 10.62 13.64
N HIS A 122 -2.72 11.56 12.90
CA HIS A 122 -3.48 12.62 12.22
C HIS A 122 -4.45 12.07 11.16
N LEU A 123 -4.05 11.02 10.46
CA LEU A 123 -4.85 10.36 9.42
C LEU A 123 -5.74 9.22 9.97
N GLU A 124 -5.78 9.03 11.29
CA GLU A 124 -6.55 8.00 11.98
C GLU A 124 -6.26 6.57 11.48
N ILE A 125 -5.01 6.30 11.09
CA ILE A 125 -4.60 5.00 10.60
C ILE A 125 -4.32 4.07 11.78
N SER A 126 -4.95 2.90 11.78
CA SER A 126 -4.76 1.91 12.84
C SER A 126 -3.37 1.29 12.80
N GLU A 127 -2.89 0.80 13.95
CA GLU A 127 -1.63 0.05 14.06
C GLU A 127 -1.56 -1.16 13.14
N GLU A 128 -2.69 -1.84 12.95
CA GLU A 128 -2.76 -3.01 12.06
C GLU A 128 -2.57 -2.59 10.60
N GLN A 129 -3.24 -1.51 10.16
CA GLN A 129 -3.04 -0.96 8.82
C GLN A 129 -1.59 -0.50 8.61
N HIS A 130 -0.99 0.16 9.60
CA HIS A 130 0.42 0.56 9.56
C HIS A 130 1.34 -0.64 9.33
N ARG A 131 1.18 -1.70 10.14
CA ARG A 131 2.00 -2.92 10.05
C ARG A 131 1.88 -3.61 8.69
N LEU A 132 0.66 -3.70 8.15
CA LEU A 132 0.43 -4.32 6.84
C LEU A 132 1.10 -3.51 5.72
N LEU A 133 0.97 -2.19 5.76
CA LEU A 133 1.64 -1.30 4.80
C LEU A 133 3.17 -1.38 4.91
N GLU A 134 3.70 -1.42 6.13
CA GLU A 134 5.13 -1.56 6.38
C GLU A 134 5.69 -2.85 5.78
N ILE A 135 5.05 -3.99 6.04
CA ILE A 135 5.46 -5.29 5.48
C ILE A 135 5.42 -5.25 3.94
N GLU A 136 4.37 -4.70 3.35
CA GLU A 136 4.25 -4.56 1.89
C GLU A 136 5.39 -3.72 1.31
N ILE A 137 5.68 -2.57 1.91
CA ILE A 137 6.68 -1.62 1.45
C ILE A 137 8.09 -2.19 1.59
N VAL A 138 8.43 -2.73 2.76
CA VAL A 138 9.75 -3.32 3.01
C VAL A 138 10.02 -4.48 2.05
N ARG A 139 9.02 -5.35 1.83
CA ARG A 139 9.13 -6.44 0.87
C ARG A 139 9.39 -5.93 -0.54
N ARG A 140 8.65 -4.91 -0.98
CA ARG A 140 8.80 -4.32 -2.32
C ARG A 140 10.19 -3.70 -2.49
N LEU A 141 10.63 -2.89 -1.53
CA LEU A 141 11.95 -2.24 -1.59
C LEU A 141 13.10 -3.27 -1.59
N ALA A 142 12.96 -4.37 -0.86
CA ALA A 142 13.92 -5.47 -0.90
C ALA A 142 13.98 -6.14 -2.28
N GLN A 143 12.84 -6.34 -2.93
CA GLN A 143 12.79 -6.87 -4.30
C GLN A 143 13.43 -5.91 -5.31
N ASP A 144 13.10 -4.62 -5.25
CA ASP A 144 13.68 -3.60 -6.12
C ASP A 144 15.21 -3.55 -5.97
N HIS A 145 15.71 -3.60 -4.72
CA HIS A 145 17.13 -3.60 -4.43
C HIS A 145 17.85 -4.85 -4.96
N MET A 146 17.24 -6.04 -4.85
CA MET A 146 17.78 -7.27 -5.42
C MET A 146 17.91 -7.20 -6.95
N GLU A 147 16.90 -6.66 -7.64
CA GLU A 147 16.94 -6.45 -9.09
C GLU A 147 18.01 -5.41 -9.48
N PHE A 148 18.11 -4.30 -8.75
CA PHE A 148 19.17 -3.30 -8.98
C PHE A 148 20.56 -3.89 -8.79
N ARG A 149 20.79 -4.68 -7.74
CA ARG A 149 22.06 -5.37 -7.52
C ARG A 149 22.40 -6.29 -8.70
N ARG A 150 21.42 -7.05 -9.20
CA ARG A 150 21.59 -7.93 -10.35
C ARG A 150 21.96 -7.17 -11.63
N ILE A 151 21.24 -6.09 -11.93
CA ILE A 151 21.52 -5.25 -13.12
C ILE A 151 22.91 -4.63 -13.01
N TYR A 152 23.24 -4.06 -11.86
CA TYR A 152 24.55 -3.46 -11.63
C TYR A 152 25.69 -4.46 -11.78
N ARG A 153 25.53 -5.68 -11.27
CA ARG A 153 26.49 -6.78 -11.46
C ARG A 153 26.71 -7.09 -12.94
N MET A 154 25.67 -7.15 -13.76
CA MET A 154 25.82 -7.39 -15.21
C MET A 154 26.59 -6.27 -15.90
N VAL A 155 26.35 -5.01 -15.51
CA VAL A 155 27.12 -3.88 -16.05
C VAL A 155 28.58 -3.95 -15.63
N LEU A 156 28.86 -4.34 -14.37
CA LEU A 156 30.23 -4.57 -13.89
C LEU A 156 30.94 -5.70 -14.65
N GLU A 157 30.24 -6.79 -14.99
CA GLU A 157 30.82 -7.89 -15.78
C GLU A 157 31.29 -7.43 -17.17
N VAL A 158 30.50 -6.56 -17.81
CA VAL A 158 30.87 -5.95 -19.10
C VAL A 158 32.04 -4.99 -18.92
N ALA A 159 31.99 -4.16 -17.88
CA ALA A 159 32.99 -3.12 -17.63
C ALA A 159 34.36 -3.67 -17.19
N LEU A 160 34.38 -4.86 -16.58
CA LEU A 160 35.61 -5.53 -16.16
C LEU A 160 36.13 -6.53 -17.19
N ALA A 161 35.52 -6.63 -18.37
CA ALA A 161 35.90 -7.60 -19.40
C ALA A 161 37.34 -7.39 -19.91
N ASP A 162 37.80 -6.14 -19.99
CA ASP A 162 39.17 -5.76 -20.40
C ASP A 162 40.11 -5.49 -19.20
N ARG A 163 39.61 -5.74 -17.97
CA ARG A 163 40.29 -5.53 -16.68
C ARG A 163 40.67 -4.08 -16.39
N VAL A 164 40.12 -3.11 -17.12
CA VAL A 164 40.41 -1.69 -16.92
C VAL A 164 39.14 -0.89 -16.98
N ILE A 165 38.63 -0.47 -15.82
CA ILE A 165 37.57 0.52 -15.77
C ILE A 165 38.17 1.88 -16.14
N SER A 166 37.85 2.36 -17.34
CA SER A 166 38.38 3.62 -17.88
C SER A 166 37.58 4.83 -17.38
N GLY A 167 38.12 6.06 -17.52
CA GLY A 167 37.52 7.28 -16.96
C GLY A 167 36.01 7.48 -17.22
N PRO A 168 35.55 7.48 -18.50
CA PRO A 168 34.13 7.65 -18.81
C PRO A 168 33.24 6.53 -18.27
N GLU A 169 33.77 5.31 -18.20
CA GLU A 169 33.07 4.14 -17.71
C GLU A 169 32.94 4.12 -16.19
N GLY A 170 33.99 4.55 -15.48
CA GLY A 170 33.96 4.79 -14.04
C GLY A 170 32.94 5.85 -13.65
N ASP A 171 32.84 6.93 -14.44
CA ASP A 171 31.83 7.99 -14.22
C ASP A 171 30.40 7.46 -14.41
N ILE A 172 30.18 6.63 -15.44
CA ILE A 172 28.88 5.97 -15.69
C ILE A 172 28.55 5.01 -14.55
N LEU A 173 29.51 4.18 -14.10
CA LEU A 173 29.32 3.23 -13.01
C LEU A 173 29.02 3.93 -11.68
N GLU A 174 29.67 5.07 -11.41
CA GLU A 174 29.41 5.87 -10.21
C GLU A 174 28.03 6.55 -10.28
N GLY A 175 27.62 7.03 -11.46
CA GLY A 175 26.27 7.53 -11.70
C GLY A 175 25.22 6.43 -11.48
N LEU A 176 25.43 5.26 -12.05
CA LEU A 176 24.53 4.11 -11.94
C LEU A 176 24.44 3.61 -10.49
N ARG A 177 25.58 3.54 -9.78
CA ARG A 177 25.65 3.17 -8.36
C ARG A 177 24.77 4.08 -7.51
N ARG A 178 24.81 5.40 -7.75
CA ARG A 178 23.98 6.38 -7.03
C ARG A 178 22.50 6.22 -7.35
N VAL A 179 22.15 6.04 -8.62
CA VAL A 179 20.74 5.86 -9.06
C VAL A 179 20.15 4.58 -8.48
N MET A 180 20.91 3.49 -8.49
CA MET A 180 20.52 2.17 -7.97
C MET A 180 20.70 2.01 -6.46
N ARG A 181 21.23 3.05 -5.79
CA ARG A 181 21.51 3.10 -4.34
C ARG A 181 22.36 1.95 -3.82
N ILE A 182 23.32 1.53 -4.62
CA ILE A 182 24.30 0.53 -4.21
C ILE A 182 25.32 1.23 -3.32
N SER A 183 25.51 0.74 -2.10
CA SER A 183 26.46 1.36 -1.18
C SER A 183 27.90 1.20 -1.71
N ARG A 184 28.85 2.06 -1.28
CA ARG A 184 30.26 1.89 -1.71
C ARG A 184 30.81 0.52 -1.31
N LYS A 185 30.51 0.09 -0.09
CA LYS A 185 30.87 -1.24 0.40
C LYS A 185 30.30 -2.34 -0.50
N GLU A 186 29.02 -2.23 -0.84
CA GLU A 186 28.36 -3.21 -1.70
C GLU A 186 28.96 -3.22 -3.12
N HIS A 187 29.30 -2.05 -3.67
CA HIS A 187 30.01 -1.94 -4.93
C HIS A 187 31.37 -2.65 -4.86
N GLU A 188 32.17 -2.40 -3.82
CA GLU A 188 33.47 -3.05 -3.63
C GLU A 188 33.35 -4.58 -3.50
N ASP A 189 32.32 -5.05 -2.80
CA ASP A 189 32.03 -6.49 -2.67
C ASP A 189 31.64 -7.07 -4.04
N LEU A 190 30.80 -6.39 -4.81
CA LEU A 190 30.39 -6.79 -6.16
C LEU A 190 31.57 -6.80 -7.15
N VAL A 191 32.47 -5.81 -7.09
CA VAL A 191 33.67 -5.78 -7.94
C VAL A 191 34.52 -7.02 -7.68
N LYS A 192 34.79 -7.35 -6.40
CA LYS A 192 35.54 -8.56 -6.04
C LYS A 192 34.85 -9.84 -6.52
N GLU A 193 33.54 -9.93 -6.34
CA GLU A 193 32.74 -11.07 -6.82
C GLU A 193 32.86 -11.22 -8.35
N VAL A 194 32.78 -10.11 -9.09
CA VAL A 194 32.85 -10.10 -10.55
C VAL A 194 34.26 -10.40 -11.06
N GLU A 195 35.30 -9.81 -10.47
CA GLU A 195 36.70 -10.07 -10.82
C GLU A 195 37.04 -11.57 -10.74
N VAL A 196 36.57 -12.25 -9.68
CA VAL A 196 36.76 -13.71 -9.54
C VAL A 196 36.04 -14.48 -10.65
N SER A 197 34.85 -14.03 -11.04
CA SER A 197 34.04 -14.72 -12.07
C SER A 197 34.52 -14.48 -13.51
N VAL A 198 35.03 -13.29 -13.82
CA VAL A 198 35.46 -12.91 -15.18
C VAL A 198 36.93 -13.24 -15.42
N CYS A 199 37.81 -13.10 -14.41
CA CYS A 199 39.26 -13.23 -14.60
C CYS A 199 39.85 -14.59 -14.16
N GLY A 200 39.08 -15.44 -13.47
CA GLY A 200 39.61 -16.64 -12.82
C GLY A 200 40.57 -16.31 -11.65
N PRO A 201 41.06 -17.32 -10.89
CA PRO A 201 41.91 -17.07 -9.73
C PRO A 201 43.20 -16.34 -10.14
N PRO A 202 43.72 -15.41 -9.30
CA PRO A 202 44.92 -14.64 -9.62
C PRO A 202 46.12 -15.58 -9.77
N GLY A 203 46.56 -15.77 -11.02
CA GLY A 203 47.65 -16.68 -11.37
C GLY A 203 47.49 -17.40 -12.72
N CYS A 204 46.30 -17.40 -13.34
CA CYS A 204 46.07 -18.15 -14.58
C CYS A 204 46.80 -17.58 -15.82
N ASP A 205 47.02 -16.26 -15.89
CA ASP A 205 47.61 -15.66 -17.10
C ASP A 205 49.12 -15.80 -17.22
N LYS A 206 49.83 -16.13 -16.11
CA LYS A 206 51.27 -16.36 -16.16
C LYS A 206 51.63 -17.71 -16.79
N ALA A 207 50.71 -18.68 -16.75
CA ALA A 207 50.92 -19.99 -17.37
C ALA A 207 50.86 -19.93 -18.90
N ALA A 208 49.96 -19.12 -19.48
CA ALA A 208 49.82 -19.03 -20.94
C ALA A 208 50.99 -18.29 -21.62
N SER A 209 51.59 -17.31 -20.95
CA SER A 209 52.75 -16.56 -21.49
C SER A 209 54.08 -17.30 -21.38
N GLU A 210 54.25 -18.22 -20.41
CA GLU A 210 55.50 -19.01 -20.28
C GLU A 210 55.53 -20.26 -21.18
N GLU A 211 54.38 -20.79 -21.61
CA GLU A 211 54.31 -21.92 -22.56
C GLU A 211 54.65 -21.51 -24.00
N MET A 212 54.37 -20.27 -24.42
CA MET A 212 54.78 -19.78 -25.76
C MET A 212 56.30 -19.54 -25.88
N LEU A 213 57.00 -19.26 -24.78
CA LEU A 213 58.46 -19.07 -24.78
C LEU A 213 59.25 -20.39 -24.67
N ARG A 214 58.61 -21.51 -24.29
CA ARG A 214 59.27 -22.83 -24.22
C ARG A 214 59.22 -23.64 -25.51
N VAL A 215 58.41 -23.25 -26.50
CA VAL A 215 58.32 -23.95 -27.80
C VAL A 215 59.30 -23.37 -28.84
N SER A 216 60.07 -22.33 -28.50
CA SER A 216 61.07 -21.70 -29.39
C SER A 216 62.53 -21.88 -28.96
N ARG A 217 62.87 -22.98 -28.27
CA ARG A 217 64.27 -23.39 -28.02
C ARG A 217 64.50 -24.84 -28.39
#